data_AF-A0A3M2G0J8-F1
#
_entry.id   AF-A0A3M2G0J8-F1
#
_cell.length_a   1.000
_cell.length_b   1.000
_cell.length_c   1.000
_cell.angle_alpha   90.00
_cell.angle_beta   90.00
_cell.angle_gamma   90.00
#
_symmetry.space_group_name_H-M   'P 1'
#
loop_
_entity.id
_entity.type
_entity.pdbx_description
1 polymer ?
#
loop_
_entity_poly.entity_id
_entity_poly.type
_entity_poly.pdbx_seq_one_letter_code
_entity_poly.pdbx_strand_id
1 'polypeptide(L)'
;MPREYFYRIDAEGRLFHDQSRLTDPQFLDFFFRRLQPNLTDNYPDYPFISLCGQERNFVQCEDTPIVYHTLTPTGYLRYAQSLQTPFQPEQLCFSLQTDQLYHPAPVGGVGRLAANLTHQLSPHLQPWGPFYSYTGGTQIHVIPPRELPNHQQILRPRPDNGCFACGGANPSQLRLSFLLDTQAQTAQTWLVPDERLQGAPGWMHGGMISLLLDEIMAKVLSGIGIHAVTGRLEVKFRKPVLLGKSIEVCGQLVETIGRKYALRGDIYQWEDSQRGTPLAEGHGLFVWMGYK
;
A
#
# COMPACT_ATOMS: atom_id res chain seq x y z
N MET A 1 -21.91 28.65 -30.68
CA MET A 1 -22.05 27.74 -29.53
C MET A 1 -20.89 26.75 -29.56
N PRO A 2 -20.30 26.37 -28.41
CA PRO A 2 -19.24 25.36 -28.38
C PRO A 2 -19.77 24.05 -28.95
N ARG A 3 -18.94 23.34 -29.73
CA ARG A 3 -19.31 22.01 -30.24
C ARG A 3 -19.06 20.98 -29.15
N GLU A 4 -19.99 20.06 -29.00
CA GLU A 4 -19.95 19.03 -27.97
C GLU A 4 -19.77 17.66 -28.63
N TYR A 5 -18.84 16.87 -28.11
CA TYR A 5 -18.53 15.54 -28.61
C TYR A 5 -18.36 14.58 -27.44
N PHE A 6 -18.59 13.30 -27.70
CA PHE A 6 -18.55 12.24 -26.68
C PHE A 6 -17.48 11.22 -27.03
N TYR A 7 -16.67 10.90 -26.02
CA TYR A 7 -15.52 10.01 -26.13
C TYR A 7 -15.59 8.93 -25.08
N ARG A 8 -14.94 7.81 -25.38
CA ARG A 8 -14.75 6.71 -24.45
C ARG A 8 -13.28 6.34 -24.34
N ILE A 9 -12.81 6.09 -23.13
CA ILE A 9 -11.51 5.47 -22.83
C ILE A 9 -11.77 4.02 -22.38
N ASP A 10 -11.17 3.06 -23.09
CA ASP A 10 -11.27 1.64 -22.73
C ASP A 10 -10.32 1.24 -21.58
N ALA A 11 -10.43 0.00 -21.11
CA ALA A 11 -9.53 -0.58 -20.10
C ALA A 11 -8.03 -0.51 -20.44
N GLU A 12 -7.66 -0.39 -21.72
CA GLU A 12 -6.27 -0.24 -22.16
C GLU A 12 -5.84 1.21 -22.34
N GLY A 13 -6.71 2.18 -22.02
CA GLY A 13 -6.42 3.61 -22.13
C GLY A 13 -6.53 4.14 -23.57
N ARG A 14 -7.17 3.40 -24.48
CA ARG A 14 -7.34 3.83 -25.87
C ARG A 14 -8.57 4.72 -25.98
N LEU A 15 -8.41 5.83 -26.71
CA LEU A 15 -9.46 6.83 -26.90
C LEU A 15 -10.30 6.51 -28.13
N PHE A 16 -11.62 6.56 -28.00
CA PHE A 16 -12.60 6.34 -29.06
C PHE A 16 -13.56 7.53 -29.21
N HIS A 17 -13.93 7.82 -30.46
CA HIS A 17 -15.01 8.72 -30.82
C HIS A 17 -15.83 8.05 -31.94
N ASP A 18 -17.16 8.02 -31.81
CA ASP A 18 -18.06 7.33 -32.75
C ASP A 18 -17.59 5.91 -33.12
N GLN A 19 -17.23 5.12 -32.11
CA GLN A 19 -16.68 3.76 -32.22
C GLN A 19 -15.31 3.64 -32.93
N SER A 20 -14.78 4.75 -33.45
CA SER A 20 -13.48 4.80 -34.11
C SER A 20 -12.39 5.09 -33.09
N ARG A 21 -11.36 4.25 -33.09
CA ARG A 21 -10.17 4.44 -32.25
C ARG A 21 -9.32 5.57 -32.81
N LEU A 22 -8.94 6.50 -31.94
CA LEU A 22 -8.02 7.58 -32.26
C LEU A 22 -6.58 7.14 -32.00
N THR A 23 -5.71 7.40 -32.96
CA THR A 23 -4.31 6.94 -32.93
C THR A 23 -3.30 8.05 -33.23
N ASP A 24 -3.75 9.25 -33.60
CA ASP A 24 -2.85 10.36 -33.88
C ASP A 24 -2.12 10.82 -32.61
N PRO A 25 -0.78 10.70 -32.54
CA PRO A 25 -0.06 10.95 -31.29
C PRO A 25 -0.13 12.41 -30.81
N GLN A 26 -0.17 13.37 -31.74
CA GLN A 26 -0.23 14.79 -31.39
C GLN A 26 -1.59 15.15 -30.80
N PHE A 27 -2.67 14.62 -31.40
CA PHE A 27 -4.02 14.75 -30.89
C PHE A 27 -4.15 14.08 -29.52
N LEU A 28 -3.66 12.86 -29.34
CA LEU A 28 -3.74 12.15 -28.06
C LEU A 28 -3.02 12.94 -26.95
N ASP A 29 -1.81 13.43 -27.21
CA ASP A 29 -1.10 14.28 -26.25
C ASP A 29 -1.87 15.57 -25.95
N PHE A 30 -2.43 16.21 -26.97
CA PHE A 30 -3.23 17.42 -26.81
C PHE A 30 -4.49 17.19 -25.97
N PHE A 31 -5.17 16.06 -26.20
CA PHE A 31 -6.40 15.64 -25.54
C PHE A 31 -6.16 15.30 -24.07
N PHE A 32 -5.20 14.40 -23.79
CA PHE A 32 -4.92 13.96 -22.42
C PHE A 32 -4.30 15.06 -21.57
N ARG A 33 -3.54 16.00 -22.16
CA ARG A 33 -3.00 17.16 -21.43
C ARG A 33 -4.09 18.09 -20.89
N ARG A 34 -5.28 18.08 -21.50
CA ARG A 34 -6.40 18.96 -21.16
C ARG A 34 -7.57 18.22 -20.51
N LEU A 35 -7.39 16.92 -20.26
CA LEU A 35 -8.39 16.10 -19.58
C LEU A 35 -8.48 16.52 -18.11
N GLN A 36 -9.70 16.80 -17.65
CA GLN A 36 -10.00 17.26 -16.30
C GLN A 36 -11.35 16.69 -15.84
N PRO A 37 -11.67 16.73 -14.53
CA PRO A 37 -13.00 16.37 -14.04
C PRO A 37 -14.08 17.21 -14.71
N ASN A 38 -15.20 16.59 -15.09
CA ASN A 38 -16.38 17.29 -15.53
C ASN A 38 -17.07 17.90 -14.29
N LEU A 39 -16.86 19.21 -14.12
CA LEU A 39 -17.51 19.99 -13.06
C LEU A 39 -18.76 20.73 -13.56
N THR A 40 -19.23 20.40 -14.77
CA THR A 40 -20.47 20.95 -15.30
C THR A 40 -21.64 20.10 -14.80
N ASP A 41 -22.82 20.71 -14.62
CA ASP A 41 -24.06 19.97 -14.33
C ASP A 41 -24.58 19.19 -15.56
N ASN A 42 -23.87 19.25 -16.69
CA ASN A 42 -24.23 18.60 -17.94
C ASN A 42 -23.54 17.23 -18.07
N TYR A 43 -24.30 16.25 -18.57
CA TYR A 43 -23.83 14.90 -18.91
C TYR A 43 -23.13 14.19 -17.73
N PRO A 44 -23.85 13.86 -16.65
CA PRO A 44 -23.28 13.26 -15.44
C PRO A 44 -22.60 11.89 -15.69
N ASP A 45 -23.02 11.17 -16.73
CA ASP A 45 -22.40 9.88 -17.14
C ASP A 45 -20.99 10.03 -17.73
N TYR A 46 -20.56 11.28 -17.97
CA TYR A 46 -19.24 11.64 -18.49
C TYR A 46 -18.46 12.40 -17.41
N PRO A 47 -17.78 11.67 -16.50
CA PRO A 47 -17.12 12.27 -15.33
C PRO A 47 -15.90 13.12 -15.67
N PHE A 48 -15.44 13.11 -16.93
CA PHE A 48 -14.29 13.89 -17.39
C PHE A 48 -14.63 14.68 -18.65
N ILE A 49 -13.86 15.75 -18.88
CA ILE A 49 -13.96 16.58 -20.07
C ILE A 49 -12.56 16.98 -20.54
N SER A 50 -12.34 17.02 -21.85
CA SER A 50 -11.14 17.62 -22.46
C SER A 50 -11.53 18.82 -23.32
N LEU A 51 -10.98 20.00 -23.00
CA LEU A 51 -11.34 21.26 -23.65
C LEU A 51 -10.41 21.58 -24.82
N CYS A 52 -10.83 21.26 -26.05
CA CYS A 52 -10.02 21.40 -27.25
C CYS A 52 -10.39 22.69 -28.01
N GLY A 53 -9.90 23.85 -27.53
CA GLY A 53 -10.25 25.14 -28.12
C GLY A 53 -11.72 25.49 -27.84
N GLN A 54 -12.56 25.52 -28.90
CA GLN A 54 -14.00 25.75 -28.76
C GLN A 54 -14.81 24.44 -28.59
N GLU A 55 -14.14 23.29 -28.65
CA GLU A 55 -14.77 21.98 -28.56
C GLU A 55 -14.73 21.44 -27.13
N ARG A 56 -15.88 20.92 -26.68
CA ARG A 56 -16.07 20.27 -25.37
C ARG A 56 -16.19 18.78 -25.60
N ASN A 57 -15.16 18.04 -25.20
CA ASN A 57 -15.11 16.59 -25.39
C ASN A 57 -15.41 15.91 -24.05
N PHE A 58 -16.64 15.46 -23.88
CA PHE A 58 -17.09 14.72 -22.70
C PHE A 58 -16.57 13.28 -22.77
N VAL A 59 -16.04 12.76 -21.66
CA VAL A 59 -15.31 11.49 -21.64
C VAL A 59 -15.86 10.56 -20.57
N GLN A 60 -16.19 9.35 -21.01
CA GLN A 60 -16.50 8.22 -20.15
C GLN A 60 -15.31 7.25 -20.14
N CYS A 61 -15.01 6.66 -18.99
CA CYS A 61 -13.90 5.72 -18.83
C CYS A 61 -14.43 4.38 -18.36
N GLU A 62 -13.85 3.29 -18.86
CA GLU A 62 -14.17 1.94 -18.39
C GLU A 62 -13.63 1.68 -16.98
N ASP A 63 -12.45 2.24 -16.64
CA ASP A 63 -11.85 2.16 -15.31
C ASP A 63 -11.30 3.52 -14.87
N THR A 64 -10.14 3.93 -15.41
CA THR A 64 -9.50 5.22 -15.11
C THR A 64 -9.27 6.04 -16.37
N PRO A 65 -9.30 7.39 -16.28
CA PRO A 65 -9.01 8.26 -17.42
C PRO A 65 -7.55 8.18 -17.90
N ILE A 66 -6.65 7.68 -17.06
CA ILE A 66 -5.22 7.52 -17.35
C ILE A 66 -4.86 6.05 -17.23
N VAL A 67 -4.15 5.53 -18.23
CA VAL A 67 -3.54 4.20 -18.18
C VAL A 67 -2.06 4.34 -18.53
N TYR A 68 -1.20 3.79 -17.68
CA TYR A 68 0.25 3.81 -17.86
C TYR A 68 0.73 2.58 -18.60
N HIS A 69 1.46 2.76 -19.71
CA HIS A 69 1.86 1.65 -20.59
C HIS A 69 3.33 1.28 -20.47
N THR A 70 4.17 2.16 -19.94
CA THR A 70 5.62 1.95 -19.93
C THR A 70 6.26 2.68 -18.77
N LEU A 71 7.17 2.01 -18.07
CA LEU A 71 8.15 2.63 -17.18
C LEU A 71 9.44 2.87 -17.97
N THR A 72 9.81 4.14 -18.16
CA THR A 72 11.03 4.51 -18.87
C THR A 72 12.27 4.17 -18.04
N PRO A 73 13.44 3.99 -18.68
CA PRO A 73 14.71 3.82 -17.95
C PRO A 73 15.06 4.99 -17.02
N THR A 74 14.49 6.18 -17.28
CA THR A 74 14.65 7.38 -16.46
C THR A 74 13.69 7.45 -15.26
N GLY A 75 12.86 6.42 -15.04
CA GLY A 75 11.96 6.35 -13.88
C GLY A 75 10.63 7.09 -14.06
N TYR A 76 10.11 7.19 -15.29
CA TYR A 76 8.84 7.84 -15.57
C TYR A 76 7.80 6.85 -16.12
N LEU A 77 6.56 6.98 -15.66
CA LEU A 77 5.41 6.28 -16.21
C LEU A 77 4.81 7.08 -17.36
N ARG A 78 4.77 6.51 -18.57
CA ARG A 78 4.14 7.12 -19.76
C ARG A 78 2.68 6.68 -19.89
N TYR A 79 1.81 7.64 -20.19
CA TYR A 79 0.38 7.41 -20.44
C TYR A 79 -0.11 8.00 -21.78
N ALA A 80 0.75 8.74 -22.48
CA ALA A 80 0.54 9.16 -23.86
C ALA A 80 1.91 9.23 -24.59
N GLN A 81 1.96 9.86 -25.76
CA GLN A 81 3.18 9.91 -26.56
C GLN A 81 4.28 10.71 -25.86
N SER A 82 4.03 11.95 -25.45
CA SER A 82 5.00 12.76 -24.69
C SER A 82 4.67 12.90 -23.21
N LEU A 83 3.48 12.49 -22.79
CA LEU A 83 3.01 12.70 -21.43
C LEU A 83 3.44 11.57 -20.49
N GLN A 84 3.99 11.96 -19.35
CA GLN A 84 4.53 11.06 -18.34
C GLN A 84 4.51 11.67 -16.94
N THR A 85 4.56 10.82 -15.92
CA THR A 85 4.70 11.22 -14.52
C THR A 85 5.87 10.46 -13.87
N PRO A 86 6.55 11.02 -12.84
CA PRO A 86 7.54 10.27 -12.08
C PRO A 86 6.92 9.00 -11.49
N PHE A 87 7.65 7.89 -11.52
CA PHE A 87 7.24 6.66 -10.85
C PHE A 87 7.58 6.73 -9.36
N GLN A 88 6.56 6.58 -8.51
CA GLN A 88 6.67 6.62 -7.05
C GLN A 88 6.15 5.30 -6.49
N PRO A 89 7.01 4.28 -6.28
CA PRO A 89 6.58 2.95 -5.85
C PRO A 89 5.80 2.96 -4.53
N GLU A 90 6.10 3.91 -3.64
CA GLU A 90 5.40 4.12 -2.37
C GLU A 90 3.92 4.55 -2.51
N GLN A 91 3.52 5.01 -3.70
CA GLN A 91 2.15 5.42 -4.01
C GLN A 91 1.39 4.41 -4.87
N LEU A 92 1.98 3.25 -5.17
CA LEU A 92 1.25 2.15 -5.78
C LEU A 92 0.10 1.68 -4.88
N CYS A 93 -1.04 1.38 -5.48
CA CYS A 93 -2.14 0.68 -4.84
C CYS A 93 -2.74 -0.35 -5.80
N PHE A 94 -3.61 -1.24 -5.31
CA PHE A 94 -4.24 -2.26 -6.13
C PHE A 94 -5.75 -2.41 -5.89
N SER A 95 -6.48 -3.02 -6.81
CA SER A 95 -7.90 -3.34 -6.64
C SER A 95 -8.08 -4.74 -6.07
N LEU A 96 -8.81 -4.88 -4.96
CA LEU A 96 -9.18 -6.19 -4.40
C LEU A 96 -10.11 -7.00 -5.32
N GLN A 97 -10.80 -6.33 -6.26
CA GLN A 97 -11.76 -6.97 -7.16
C GLN A 97 -11.11 -7.47 -8.45
N THR A 98 -10.15 -6.71 -8.98
CA THR A 98 -9.56 -6.96 -10.31
C THR A 98 -8.09 -7.33 -10.27
N ASP A 99 -7.43 -7.22 -9.11
CA ASP A 99 -5.99 -7.42 -8.90
C ASP A 99 -5.11 -6.51 -9.78
N GLN A 100 -5.68 -5.41 -10.27
CA GLN A 100 -4.98 -4.44 -11.11
C GLN A 100 -4.20 -3.45 -10.24
N LEU A 101 -3.01 -3.06 -10.71
CA LEU A 101 -2.19 -2.03 -10.09
C LEU A 101 -2.55 -0.64 -10.60
N TYR A 102 -2.43 0.34 -9.70
CA TYR A 102 -2.70 1.73 -9.96
C TYR A 102 -1.58 2.60 -9.39
N HIS A 103 -1.38 3.77 -9.98
CA HIS A 103 -0.47 4.81 -9.53
C HIS A 103 -1.18 6.17 -9.60
N PRO A 104 -0.84 7.14 -8.73
CA PRO A 104 -1.35 8.51 -8.83
C PRO A 104 -1.29 9.04 -10.25
N ALA A 105 -2.39 9.65 -10.70
CA ALA A 105 -2.52 10.19 -12.03
C ALA A 105 -2.82 11.70 -12.01
N PRO A 106 -2.45 12.44 -13.08
CA PRO A 106 -2.75 13.88 -13.18
C PRO A 106 -4.23 14.23 -13.13
N VAL A 107 -5.10 13.27 -13.48
CA VAL A 107 -6.56 13.40 -13.49
C VAL A 107 -7.19 12.07 -13.07
N GLY A 108 -8.34 12.12 -12.38
CA GLY A 108 -9.04 10.92 -11.89
C GLY A 108 -8.47 10.31 -10.62
N GLY A 109 -7.51 10.98 -9.97
CA GLY A 109 -6.86 10.53 -8.73
C GLY A 109 -5.80 9.45 -8.98
N VAL A 110 -6.19 8.34 -9.60
CA VAL A 110 -5.28 7.24 -9.96
C VAL A 110 -5.43 6.85 -11.43
N GLY A 111 -4.35 6.28 -11.96
CA GLY A 111 -4.28 5.71 -13.30
C GLY A 111 -3.86 4.25 -13.20
N ARG A 112 -4.56 3.40 -13.94
CA ARG A 112 -4.28 1.97 -14.04
C ARG A 112 -2.91 1.72 -14.70
N LEU A 113 -2.21 0.69 -14.26
CA LEU A 113 -1.05 0.16 -14.99
C LEU A 113 -1.54 -0.87 -16.00
N ALA A 114 -1.13 -0.71 -17.26
CA ALA A 114 -1.42 -1.68 -18.31
C ALA A 114 -0.80 -3.05 -17.98
N ALA A 115 -1.36 -4.12 -18.55
CA ALA A 115 -0.94 -5.50 -18.25
C ALA A 115 0.55 -5.74 -18.54
N ASN A 116 1.07 -5.18 -19.63
CA ASN A 116 2.48 -5.27 -20.00
C ASN A 116 3.40 -4.59 -18.97
N LEU A 117 2.98 -3.44 -18.44
CA LEU A 117 3.72 -2.73 -17.40
C LEU A 117 3.64 -3.48 -16.06
N THR A 118 2.47 -4.01 -15.70
CA THR A 118 2.30 -4.85 -14.50
C THR A 118 3.22 -6.07 -14.58
N HIS A 119 3.28 -6.73 -15.74
CA HIS A 119 4.21 -7.84 -15.99
C HIS A 119 5.67 -7.39 -15.83
N GLN A 120 6.05 -6.22 -16.35
CA GLN A 120 7.39 -5.64 -16.16
C GLN A 120 7.73 -5.42 -14.68
N LEU A 121 6.77 -5.01 -13.85
CA LEU A 121 6.98 -4.80 -12.42
C LEU A 121 6.93 -6.09 -11.58
N SER A 122 6.32 -7.16 -12.10
CA SER A 122 6.12 -8.41 -11.38
C SER A 122 7.35 -9.00 -10.67
N PRO A 123 8.59 -8.92 -11.21
CA PRO A 123 9.78 -9.42 -10.50
C PRO A 123 10.10 -8.66 -9.20
N HIS A 124 9.56 -7.45 -9.06
CA HIS A 124 9.72 -6.59 -7.88
C HIS A 124 8.55 -6.69 -6.91
N LEU A 125 7.48 -7.41 -7.26
CA LEU A 125 6.30 -7.58 -6.42
C LEU A 125 6.46 -8.81 -5.54
N GLN A 126 6.21 -8.65 -4.25
CA GLN A 126 6.24 -9.73 -3.27
C GLN A 126 4.97 -9.71 -2.43
N PRO A 127 4.43 -10.88 -2.05
CA PRO A 127 3.31 -10.94 -1.12
C PRO A 127 3.63 -10.25 0.21
N TRP A 128 2.71 -9.44 0.69
CA TRP A 128 2.71 -8.87 2.03
C TRP A 128 1.37 -9.19 2.69
N GLY A 129 1.29 -10.40 3.25
CA GLY A 129 0.05 -10.92 3.79
C GLY A 129 -1.03 -11.09 2.70
N PRO A 130 -2.21 -10.46 2.86
CA PRO A 130 -3.26 -10.46 1.83
C PRO A 130 -3.01 -9.43 0.72
N PHE A 131 -1.96 -8.61 0.82
CA PHE A 131 -1.63 -7.55 -0.13
C PHE A 131 -0.27 -7.82 -0.79
N TYR A 132 0.29 -6.78 -1.42
CA TYR A 132 1.60 -6.84 -2.05
C TYR A 132 2.55 -5.81 -1.45
N SER A 133 3.82 -5.98 -1.77
CA SER A 133 4.87 -4.99 -1.57
C SER A 133 5.72 -4.89 -2.83
N TYR A 134 6.29 -3.71 -3.06
CA TYR A 134 7.23 -3.44 -4.13
C TYR A 134 8.64 -3.31 -3.56
N THR A 135 9.59 -4.05 -4.13
CA THR A 135 11.00 -4.02 -3.74
C THR A 135 11.82 -3.27 -4.78
N GLY A 136 12.23 -2.04 -4.42
CA GLY A 136 13.06 -1.16 -5.23
C GLY A 136 14.41 -0.88 -4.56
N GLY A 137 15.49 -1.45 -5.08
CA GLY A 137 16.81 -1.34 -4.46
C GLY A 137 16.82 -1.98 -3.07
N THR A 138 17.06 -1.19 -2.01
CA THR A 138 17.00 -1.68 -0.62
C THR A 138 15.65 -1.45 0.05
N GLN A 139 14.73 -0.74 -0.60
CA GLN A 139 13.46 -0.31 0.00
C GLN A 139 12.32 -1.26 -0.35
N ILE A 140 11.46 -1.51 0.65
CA ILE A 140 10.22 -2.29 0.51
C ILE A 140 9.07 -1.31 0.74
N HIS A 141 8.14 -1.25 -0.21
CA HIS A 141 6.96 -0.40 -0.13
C HIS A 141 5.71 -1.26 -0.16
N VAL A 142 4.94 -1.29 0.93
CA VAL A 142 3.63 -1.95 0.92
C VAL A 142 2.72 -1.27 -0.11
N ILE A 143 2.07 -2.08 -0.93
CA ILE A 143 1.04 -1.69 -1.90
C ILE A 143 -0.32 -2.03 -1.26
N PRO A 144 -1.01 -1.05 -0.66
CA PRO A 144 -2.34 -1.28 -0.10
C PRO A 144 -3.40 -1.43 -1.18
N PRO A 145 -4.58 -1.96 -0.84
CA PRO A 145 -5.74 -1.80 -1.70
C PRO A 145 -6.06 -0.29 -1.86
N ARG A 146 -6.60 0.09 -3.02
CA ARG A 146 -6.97 1.47 -3.36
C ARG A 146 -7.94 2.07 -2.35
N GLU A 147 -8.83 1.23 -1.83
CA GLU A 147 -9.78 1.59 -0.79
C GLU A 147 -9.56 0.69 0.42
N LEU A 148 -9.36 1.33 1.57
CA LEU A 148 -9.42 0.70 2.88
C LEU A 148 -10.65 1.25 3.61
N PRO A 149 -11.28 0.46 4.50
CA PRO A 149 -12.28 0.99 5.40
C PRO A 149 -11.73 2.20 6.18
N ASN A 150 -12.54 3.22 6.47
CA ASN A 150 -12.10 4.45 7.13
C ASN A 150 -11.43 4.26 8.50
N HIS A 151 -11.67 3.12 9.16
CA HIS A 151 -11.06 2.76 10.43
C HIS A 151 -9.70 2.06 10.27
N GLN A 152 -9.33 1.67 9.04
CA GLN A 152 -8.10 0.99 8.71
C GLN A 152 -7.11 1.90 7.99
N GLN A 153 -5.82 1.73 8.30
CA GLN A 153 -4.76 2.47 7.64
C GLN A 153 -3.43 1.69 7.63
N ILE A 154 -2.61 1.96 6.61
CA ILE A 154 -1.23 1.48 6.58
C ILE A 154 -0.32 2.46 7.31
N LEU A 155 0.26 2.02 8.42
CA LEU A 155 1.33 2.72 9.11
C LEU A 155 2.66 2.34 8.48
N ARG A 156 3.33 3.30 7.84
CA ARG A 156 4.64 3.12 7.20
C ARG A 156 5.79 3.55 8.12
N PRO A 157 7.02 3.05 7.89
CA PRO A 157 8.21 3.55 8.56
C PRO A 157 8.35 5.07 8.43
N ARG A 158 8.56 5.77 9.55
CA ARG A 158 8.79 7.22 9.54
C ARG A 158 10.25 7.53 9.17
N PRO A 159 10.52 8.42 8.20
CA PRO A 159 11.88 8.67 7.71
C PRO A 159 12.89 9.11 8.78
N ASP A 160 12.44 9.82 9.80
CA ASP A 160 13.22 10.38 10.91
C ASP A 160 13.34 9.44 12.12
N ASN A 161 12.58 8.34 12.14
CA ASN A 161 12.57 7.39 13.25
C ASN A 161 13.76 6.42 13.17
N GLY A 162 14.57 6.37 14.23
CA GLY A 162 15.72 5.46 14.37
C GLY A 162 15.40 4.06 14.92
N CYS A 163 14.13 3.71 15.11
CA CYS A 163 13.73 2.38 15.61
C CYS A 163 14.26 1.25 14.72
N PHE A 164 14.82 0.20 15.32
CA PHE A 164 15.32 -0.97 14.59
C PHE A 164 14.20 -1.74 13.86
N ALA A 165 12.99 -1.81 14.42
CA ALA A 165 11.91 -2.57 13.80
C ALA A 165 11.18 -1.77 12.70
N CYS A 166 10.66 -0.59 13.05
CA CYS A 166 9.79 0.21 12.19
C CYS A 166 10.39 1.56 11.75
N GLY A 167 11.64 1.84 12.10
CA GLY A 167 12.29 3.10 11.72
C GLY A 167 12.47 3.21 10.22
N GLY A 168 12.61 4.45 9.74
CA GLY A 168 13.07 4.78 8.39
C GLY A 168 14.55 5.19 8.34
N ALA A 169 15.08 5.76 9.43
CA ALA A 169 16.43 6.31 9.52
C ALA A 169 17.50 5.31 9.98
N ASN A 170 17.13 4.10 10.41
CA ASN A 170 18.07 3.10 10.92
C ASN A 170 18.61 2.21 9.77
N PRO A 171 19.93 2.21 9.49
CA PRO A 171 20.51 1.46 8.38
C PRO A 171 20.30 -0.06 8.47
N SER A 172 20.13 -0.59 9.69
CA SER A 172 19.99 -2.02 9.96
C SER A 172 18.53 -2.44 10.20
N GLN A 173 17.57 -1.58 9.88
CA GLN A 173 16.18 -1.76 10.28
C GLN A 173 15.42 -2.86 9.52
N LEU A 174 14.33 -3.35 10.12
CA LEU A 174 13.42 -4.32 9.50
C LEU A 174 12.42 -3.66 8.54
N ARG A 175 12.22 -2.34 8.61
CA ARG A 175 11.31 -1.54 7.76
C ARG A 175 9.85 -2.01 7.83
N LEU A 176 9.40 -2.46 8.99
CA LEU A 176 8.04 -2.97 9.16
C LEU A 176 7.00 -1.88 8.88
N SER A 177 6.03 -2.22 8.03
CA SER A 177 4.78 -1.49 7.87
C SER A 177 3.67 -2.26 8.59
N PHE A 178 2.55 -1.61 8.90
CA PHE A 178 1.48 -2.23 9.68
C PHE A 178 0.13 -1.87 9.10
N LEU A 179 -0.80 -2.85 9.06
CA LEU A 179 -2.21 -2.59 8.89
C LEU A 179 -2.81 -2.35 10.28
N LEU A 180 -3.19 -1.12 10.57
CA LEU A 180 -3.86 -0.76 11.82
C LEU A 180 -5.36 -0.73 11.61
N ASP A 181 -6.11 -1.30 12.54
CA ASP A 181 -7.56 -1.15 12.68
C ASP A 181 -7.86 -0.39 13.97
N THR A 182 -8.32 0.85 13.83
CA THR A 182 -8.59 1.74 14.97
C THR A 182 -9.88 1.40 15.71
N GLN A 183 -10.83 0.73 15.05
CA GLN A 183 -12.10 0.33 15.64
C GLN A 183 -11.93 -0.95 16.46
N ALA A 184 -11.25 -1.95 15.91
CA ALA A 184 -10.92 -3.19 16.60
C ALA A 184 -9.74 -3.04 17.56
N GLN A 185 -8.99 -1.94 17.48
CA GLN A 185 -7.77 -1.68 18.23
C GLN A 185 -6.75 -2.80 18.04
N THR A 186 -6.53 -3.17 16.78
CA THR A 186 -5.58 -4.20 16.37
C THR A 186 -4.57 -3.67 15.37
N ALA A 187 -3.43 -4.34 15.27
CA ALA A 187 -2.44 -4.11 14.24
C ALA A 187 -1.94 -5.45 13.71
N GLN A 188 -1.61 -5.49 12.42
CA GLN A 188 -1.02 -6.64 11.74
C GLN A 188 0.19 -6.24 10.91
N THR A 189 1.17 -7.12 10.83
CA THR A 189 2.25 -7.05 9.84
C THR A 189 2.61 -8.45 9.36
N TRP A 190 3.13 -8.51 8.14
CA TRP A 190 3.67 -9.73 7.55
C TRP A 190 5.12 -9.54 7.19
N LEU A 191 5.91 -10.59 7.32
CA LEU A 191 7.30 -10.63 6.92
C LEU A 191 7.76 -12.06 6.64
N VAL A 192 8.79 -12.18 5.82
CA VAL A 192 9.56 -13.41 5.64
C VAL A 192 10.87 -13.23 6.40
N PRO A 193 11.10 -13.93 7.53
CA PRO A 193 12.32 -13.79 8.29
C PRO A 193 13.54 -14.24 7.47
N ASP A 194 14.55 -13.37 7.37
CA ASP A 194 15.81 -13.68 6.68
C ASP A 194 16.96 -13.98 7.66
N GLU A 195 18.14 -14.23 7.12
CA GLU A 195 19.35 -14.60 7.89
C GLU A 195 19.75 -13.55 8.94
N ARG A 196 19.37 -12.28 8.78
CA ARG A 196 19.65 -11.23 9.77
C ARG A 196 18.94 -11.49 11.10
N LEU A 197 17.88 -12.31 11.07
CA LEU A 197 17.04 -12.62 12.21
C LEU A 197 17.38 -13.99 12.83
N GLN A 198 18.43 -14.64 12.33
CA GLN A 198 18.83 -15.98 12.76
C GLN A 198 19.29 -16.02 14.22
N GLY A 199 18.86 -17.07 14.92
CA GLY A 199 19.46 -17.50 16.19
C GLY A 199 20.20 -18.81 15.99
N ALA A 200 19.50 -19.93 16.22
CA ALA A 200 20.01 -21.25 15.82
C ALA A 200 19.91 -21.41 14.29
N PRO A 201 20.73 -22.28 13.66
CA PRO A 201 20.70 -22.49 12.22
C PRO A 201 19.29 -22.77 11.69
N GLY A 202 18.82 -21.92 10.76
CA GLY A 202 17.49 -22.03 10.13
C GLY A 202 16.32 -21.54 10.99
N TRP A 203 16.53 -21.12 12.23
CA TRP A 203 15.48 -20.64 13.14
C TRP A 203 15.69 -19.17 13.51
N MET A 204 14.60 -18.42 13.62
CA MET A 204 14.61 -17.05 14.09
C MET A 204 15.03 -16.98 15.57
N HIS A 205 15.87 -16.02 15.92
CA HIS A 205 16.31 -15.80 17.29
C HIS A 205 15.12 -15.41 18.19
N GLY A 206 15.04 -16.00 19.38
CA GLY A 206 13.94 -15.72 20.34
C GLY A 206 13.81 -14.23 20.69
N GLY A 207 14.92 -13.51 20.77
CA GLY A 207 14.92 -12.05 20.96
C GLY A 207 14.31 -11.28 19.79
N MET A 208 14.42 -11.77 18.55
CA MET A 208 13.79 -11.12 17.39
C MET A 208 12.28 -11.37 17.39
N ILE A 209 11.84 -12.57 17.80
CA ILE A 209 10.43 -12.88 18.03
C ILE A 209 9.85 -11.96 19.11
N SER A 210 10.55 -11.81 20.25
CA SER A 210 10.13 -10.90 21.31
C SER A 210 10.07 -9.44 20.86
N LEU A 211 11.03 -9.00 20.03
CA LEU A 211 11.03 -7.66 19.43
C LEU A 211 9.82 -7.43 18.52
N LEU A 212 9.44 -8.40 17.70
CA LEU A 212 8.25 -8.29 16.85
C LEU A 212 6.97 -8.19 17.67
N LEU A 213 6.87 -8.98 18.75
CA LEU A 213 5.73 -8.93 19.68
C LEU A 213 5.64 -7.60 20.41
N ASP A 214 6.77 -7.08 20.90
CA ASP A 214 6.81 -5.75 21.54
C ASP A 214 6.39 -4.65 20.55
N GLU A 215 6.98 -4.67 19.34
CA GLU A 215 6.73 -3.65 18.33
C GLU A 215 5.26 -3.64 17.86
N ILE A 216 4.65 -4.81 17.62
CA ILE A 216 3.25 -4.86 17.15
C ILE A 216 2.29 -4.35 18.22
N MET A 217 2.53 -4.68 19.50
CA MET A 217 1.72 -4.19 20.61
C MET A 217 1.90 -2.69 20.79
N ALA A 218 3.14 -2.19 20.79
CA ALA A 218 3.42 -0.76 20.81
C ALA A 218 2.76 -0.03 19.62
N LYS A 219 2.68 -0.69 18.45
CA LYS A 219 2.06 -0.12 17.26
C LYS A 219 0.57 0.10 17.41
N VAL A 220 -0.15 -0.84 18.03
CA VAL A 220 -1.58 -0.67 18.34
C VAL A 220 -1.80 0.65 19.08
N LEU A 221 -1.06 0.87 20.18
CA LEU A 221 -1.20 2.08 21.00
C LEU A 221 -0.81 3.35 20.24
N SER A 222 0.37 3.37 19.62
CA SER A 222 0.84 4.54 18.89
C SER A 222 -0.05 4.90 17.69
N GLY A 223 -0.65 3.90 17.03
CA GLY A 223 -1.57 4.07 15.92
C GLY A 223 -2.90 4.72 16.31
N ILE A 224 -3.31 4.58 17.57
CA ILE A 224 -4.50 5.25 18.15
C ILE A 224 -4.11 6.50 18.99
N GLY A 225 -2.89 7.02 18.81
CA GLY A 225 -2.45 8.27 19.45
C GLY A 225 -2.03 8.13 20.91
N ILE A 226 -1.80 6.90 21.41
CA ILE A 226 -1.38 6.64 22.78
C ILE A 226 0.14 6.44 22.82
N HIS A 227 0.83 7.31 23.56
CA HIS A 227 2.27 7.23 23.79
C HIS A 227 2.57 6.52 25.12
N ALA A 228 2.80 5.22 25.05
CA ALA A 228 3.13 4.38 26.19
C ALA A 228 4.43 3.62 25.96
N VAL A 229 5.12 3.28 27.06
CA VAL A 229 6.36 2.49 27.05
C VAL A 229 6.12 1.10 27.62
N THR A 230 6.88 0.12 27.17
CA THR A 230 6.82 -1.26 27.67
C THR A 230 7.26 -1.30 29.14
N GLY A 231 6.36 -1.70 30.03
CA GLY A 231 6.65 -1.93 31.44
C GLY A 231 6.90 -3.41 31.78
N ARG A 232 6.21 -4.32 31.09
CA ARG A 232 6.42 -5.78 31.20
C ARG A 232 6.11 -6.43 29.86
N LEU A 233 6.91 -7.44 29.50
CA LEU A 233 6.70 -8.28 28.33
C LEU A 233 6.89 -9.74 28.75
N GLU A 234 5.85 -10.55 28.58
CA GLU A 234 5.88 -12.00 28.80
C GLU A 234 5.68 -12.70 27.46
N VAL A 235 6.61 -13.56 27.06
CA VAL A 235 6.59 -14.26 25.76
C VAL A 235 6.59 -15.76 25.97
N LYS A 236 5.71 -16.46 25.25
CA LYS A 236 5.71 -17.92 25.18
C LYS A 236 5.95 -18.37 23.75
N PHE A 237 7.06 -19.06 23.56
CA PHE A 237 7.46 -19.69 22.31
C PHE A 237 6.76 -21.05 22.19
N ARG A 238 5.85 -21.20 21.23
CA ARG A 238 5.05 -22.42 21.04
C ARG A 238 5.72 -23.38 20.07
N LYS A 239 6.25 -22.86 18.96
CA LYS A 239 6.98 -23.61 17.94
C LYS A 239 8.12 -22.75 17.37
N PRO A 240 9.16 -23.36 16.78
CA PRO A 240 10.20 -22.62 16.08
C PRO A 240 9.62 -21.76 14.95
N VAL A 241 10.12 -20.54 14.80
CA VAL A 241 9.87 -19.70 13.62
C VAL A 241 10.99 -19.97 12.63
N LEU A 242 10.66 -20.56 11.48
CA LEU A 242 11.63 -20.90 10.45
C LEU A 242 11.99 -19.69 9.60
N LEU A 243 13.27 -19.54 9.26
CA LEU A 243 13.70 -18.56 8.26
C LEU A 243 13.16 -18.93 6.87
N GLY A 244 12.92 -17.92 6.04
CA GLY A 244 12.39 -18.09 4.68
C GLY A 244 10.90 -18.47 4.62
N LYS A 245 10.22 -18.59 5.77
CA LYS A 245 8.78 -18.89 5.84
C LYS A 245 8.00 -17.66 6.30
N SER A 246 6.95 -17.31 5.56
CA SER A 246 6.16 -16.12 5.88
C SER A 246 5.45 -16.25 7.23
N ILE A 247 5.41 -15.16 7.99
CA ILE A 247 4.69 -15.10 9.27
C ILE A 247 3.75 -13.90 9.28
N GLU A 248 2.63 -14.06 9.99
CA GLU A 248 1.74 -12.97 10.39
C GLU A 248 2.04 -12.65 11.86
N VAL A 249 2.20 -11.37 12.17
CA VAL A 249 2.34 -10.85 13.54
C VAL A 249 1.15 -9.95 13.83
N CYS A 250 0.42 -10.24 14.90
CA CYS A 250 -0.78 -9.52 15.30
C CYS A 250 -0.61 -8.91 16.69
N GLY A 251 -1.22 -7.75 16.91
CA GLY A 251 -1.33 -7.11 18.22
C GLY A 251 -2.76 -6.64 18.46
N GLN A 252 -3.20 -6.65 19.72
CA GLN A 252 -4.52 -6.19 20.14
C GLN A 252 -4.46 -5.51 21.51
N LEU A 253 -5.16 -4.40 21.66
CA LEU A 253 -5.44 -3.80 22.97
C LEU A 253 -6.54 -4.60 23.68
N VAL A 254 -6.22 -5.14 24.85
CA VAL A 254 -7.12 -6.03 25.61
C VAL A 254 -7.83 -5.27 26.73
N GLU A 255 -7.08 -4.45 27.48
CA GLU A 255 -7.61 -3.78 28.65
C GLU A 255 -6.90 -2.44 28.89
N THR A 256 -7.64 -1.47 29.41
CA THR A 256 -7.11 -0.17 29.86
C THR A 256 -7.51 0.08 31.30
N ILE A 257 -6.54 0.26 32.19
CA ILE A 257 -6.75 0.61 33.60
C ILE A 257 -5.92 1.83 33.96
N GLY A 258 -6.56 3.01 33.97
CA GLY A 258 -5.88 4.28 34.21
C GLY A 258 -4.76 4.51 33.19
N ARG A 259 -3.51 4.58 33.66
CA ARG A 259 -2.31 4.75 32.81
C ARG A 259 -1.72 3.45 32.26
N LYS A 260 -2.34 2.29 32.52
CA LYS A 260 -1.83 0.97 32.16
C LYS A 260 -2.65 0.39 31.03
N TYR A 261 -1.99 -0.10 30.00
CA TYR A 261 -2.59 -0.77 28.85
C TYR A 261 -2.08 -2.21 28.80
N ALA A 262 -2.99 -3.17 28.85
CA ALA A 262 -2.68 -4.58 28.65
C ALA A 262 -2.91 -4.94 27.18
N LEU A 263 -1.89 -5.50 26.54
CA LEU A 263 -1.92 -5.90 25.15
C LEU A 263 -1.58 -7.36 25.00
N ARG A 264 -2.09 -7.94 23.93
CA ARG A 264 -1.76 -9.28 23.47
C ARG A 264 -1.12 -9.18 22.10
N GLY A 265 -0.09 -9.99 21.86
CA GLY A 265 0.48 -10.23 20.55
C GLY A 265 0.52 -11.72 20.23
N ASP A 266 0.37 -12.06 18.97
CA ASP A 266 0.44 -13.44 18.49
C ASP A 266 1.25 -13.49 17.18
N ILE A 267 2.04 -14.55 17.00
CA ILE A 267 2.72 -14.84 15.73
C ILE A 267 2.20 -16.17 15.19
N TYR A 268 1.81 -16.17 13.92
CA TYR A 268 1.34 -17.34 13.20
C TYR A 268 2.18 -17.60 11.96
N GLN A 269 2.27 -18.87 11.57
CA GLN A 269 2.68 -19.23 10.23
C GLN A 269 1.65 -18.66 9.23
N TRP A 270 2.11 -17.98 8.20
CA TRP A 270 1.28 -17.49 7.10
C TRP A 270 1.54 -18.32 5.84
N GLU A 271 0.50 -18.94 5.30
CA GLU A 271 0.56 -19.78 4.09
C GLU A 271 -0.82 -19.78 3.43
N ASP A 272 -0.87 -19.91 2.10
CA ASP A 272 -2.13 -19.95 1.33
C ASP A 272 -3.11 -18.80 1.65
N SER A 273 -2.57 -17.60 1.86
CA SER A 273 -3.33 -16.39 2.20
C SER A 273 -4.19 -16.51 3.47
N GLN A 274 -3.78 -17.36 4.42
CA GLN A 274 -4.50 -17.56 5.67
C GLN A 274 -3.56 -17.78 6.86
N ARG A 275 -4.12 -17.53 8.05
CA ARG A 275 -3.46 -17.77 9.33
C ARG A 275 -3.42 -19.27 9.61
N GLY A 276 -2.21 -19.80 9.77
CA GLY A 276 -1.96 -21.20 10.09
C GLY A 276 -1.63 -21.44 11.56
N THR A 277 -0.55 -22.20 11.77
CA THR A 277 -0.14 -22.67 13.10
C THR A 277 0.36 -21.51 14.00
N PRO A 278 -0.04 -21.45 15.28
CA PRO A 278 0.52 -20.48 16.23
C PRO A 278 1.97 -20.82 16.59
N LEU A 279 2.85 -19.83 16.48
CA LEU A 279 4.31 -19.95 16.68
C LEU A 279 4.76 -19.33 18.01
N ALA A 280 4.22 -18.16 18.38
CA ALA A 280 4.51 -17.48 19.64
C ALA A 280 3.33 -16.63 20.09
N GLU A 281 3.26 -16.37 21.40
CA GLU A 281 2.32 -15.41 22.00
C GLU A 281 3.07 -14.47 22.95
N GLY A 282 2.58 -13.24 23.07
CA GLY A 282 3.10 -12.22 23.95
C GLY A 282 1.99 -11.54 24.74
N HIS A 283 2.24 -11.26 26.02
CA HIS A 283 1.40 -10.40 26.85
C HIS A 283 2.24 -9.21 27.32
N GLY A 284 1.81 -8.01 26.93
CA GLY A 284 2.50 -6.76 27.22
C GLY A 284 1.71 -5.90 28.20
N LEU A 285 2.40 -5.30 29.17
CA LEU A 285 1.87 -4.19 29.97
C LEU A 285 2.62 -2.92 29.57
N PHE A 286 1.91 -1.95 29.02
CA PHE A 286 2.43 -0.66 28.60
C PHE A 286 1.94 0.43 29.54
N VAL A 287 2.79 1.41 29.84
CA VAL A 287 2.48 2.51 30.77
C VAL A 287 2.54 3.84 30.04
N TRP A 288 1.46 4.61 30.12
CA TRP A 288 1.39 5.96 29.56
C TRP A 288 2.41 6.88 30.23
N MET A 289 3.13 7.65 29.41
CA MET A 289 4.18 8.55 29.89
C MET A 289 3.74 10.02 29.97
N GLY A 290 2.47 10.35 29.68
CA GLY A 290 2.03 11.73 29.53
C GLY A 290 2.39 12.31 28.15
N TYR A 291 1.92 13.52 27.85
CA TYR A 291 2.37 14.26 26.67
C TYR A 291 3.74 14.88 26.98
N LYS A 292 4.74 14.64 26.13
CA LYS A 292 5.96 15.45 26.11
C LYS A 292 5.70 16.72 25.31
#